data_AF-A0A382EG06-F1
#
_entry.id   AF-A0A382EG06-F1
#
_cell.length_a   1.000
_cell.length_b   1.000
_cell.length_c   1.000
_cell.angle_alpha   90.00
_cell.angle_beta   90.00
_cell.angle_gamma   90.00
#
_symmetry.space_group_name_H-M   'P 1'
#
loop_
_entity.id
_entity.type
_entity.pdbx_description
1 polymer ?
#
loop_
_entity_poly.entity_id
_entity_poly.type
_entity_poly.pdbx_seq_one_letter_code
_entity_poly.pdbx_strand_id
1 'polypeptide(L)'
;MHTQFILLGLLLFFSCIKNDSNTQLISLENWTFRQAGTKTWYPAEVPGNVHTDLMTNGLIPNPFIGTNELNVQWVENEDWEYIAEFHINQESLGHDKIEITFEGLDTYAEIFLNDSLILQADNMFIPWSVNIKKYLKLGKNNLRVYFHSPVIRGQKKLDANPRFIPASNESKPVGQQTSIFTRKAQYHYGWDWGPRLVTSGIWRPISLRAWSGAKIRDVYFHLESLSKSSADYSIELSAESTNEIDAELTIRMANKTTSHRASLKQGNNNLKINRSIKNPILWWPRGSGNQKMYDVEIILTESNQILDRENEKIGVRKIDVIQTPDSLGSSFYIQINDIPIFMKGANYIPGDFFNVRAANRYEEVIQNAVEANMNMLRVWGGAIYENDEFYDLCDKNGILIWQDFMFACCMVPGGNQHIQNIKNEAESNVKRLRNHPSLALWCGNNESLTGWREWNWQDTYSLHGKDSIAVWKTYDHIFHKLLPHVVDSLDPGRFYWSSSASSGFGKLQNPNNGDQHER
;
A
#
# COMPACT_ATOMS: atom_id res chain seq x y z
N MET A 1 11.68 -52.17 3.07
CA MET A 1 11.27 -51.05 3.95
C MET A 1 11.70 -49.75 3.29
N HIS A 2 10.88 -49.22 2.37
CA HIS A 2 11.08 -47.91 1.74
C HIS A 2 9.73 -47.21 1.83
N THR A 3 9.64 -46.21 2.70
CA THR A 3 8.43 -45.44 2.93
C THR A 3 8.59 -44.14 2.15
N GLN A 4 7.77 -43.99 1.10
CA GLN A 4 7.62 -42.75 0.34
C GLN A 4 6.97 -41.69 1.24
N PHE A 5 7.62 -40.52 1.36
CA PHE A 5 6.97 -39.32 1.88
C PHE A 5 6.17 -38.67 0.75
N ILE A 6 4.85 -38.66 0.92
CA ILE A 6 3.91 -37.90 0.09
C ILE A 6 3.94 -36.46 0.59
N LEU A 7 4.33 -35.54 -0.30
CA LEU A 7 4.24 -34.09 -0.11
C LEU A 7 2.75 -33.71 -0.17
N LEU A 8 2.13 -33.35 0.95
CA LEU A 8 0.78 -32.79 0.98
C LEU A 8 0.86 -31.32 0.55
N GLY A 9 0.20 -30.98 -0.55
CA GLY A 9 0.10 -29.62 -1.05
C GLY A 9 -0.66 -28.70 -0.09
N LEU A 10 -0.17 -27.47 0.03
CA LEU A 10 -0.93 -26.36 0.60
C LEU A 10 -2.16 -26.12 -0.27
N LEU A 11 -3.33 -26.49 0.26
CA LEU A 11 -4.61 -26.01 -0.22
C LEU A 11 -4.70 -24.52 0.12
N LEU A 12 -4.55 -23.68 -0.90
CA LEU A 12 -5.04 -22.31 -0.89
C LEU A 12 -6.52 -22.35 -0.48
N PHE A 13 -6.85 -21.70 0.64
CA PHE A 13 -8.24 -21.46 1.04
C PHE A 13 -8.88 -20.48 0.05
N PHE A 14 -9.25 -20.97 -1.13
CA PHE A 14 -10.38 -20.38 -1.85
C PHE A 14 -11.62 -20.69 -1.02
N SER A 15 -12.02 -19.74 -0.18
CA SER A 15 -13.38 -19.70 0.33
C SER A 15 -14.29 -19.66 -0.90
N CYS A 16 -14.96 -20.79 -1.18
CA CYS A 16 -16.07 -20.85 -2.12
C CYS A 16 -17.22 -19.99 -1.57
N ILE A 17 -17.13 -18.68 -1.76
CA ILE A 17 -18.28 -17.79 -1.72
C ILE A 17 -19.09 -18.17 -2.95
N LYS A 18 -20.29 -18.73 -2.75
CA LYS A 18 -21.27 -18.83 -3.84
C LYS A 18 -21.50 -17.40 -4.35
N ASN A 19 -21.14 -17.16 -5.62
CA ASN A 19 -21.37 -15.92 -6.35
C ASN A 19 -22.88 -15.68 -6.49
N ASP A 20 -23.47 -14.99 -5.52
CA ASP A 20 -24.77 -14.33 -5.67
C ASP A 20 -24.61 -12.85 -6.06
N SER A 21 -23.37 -12.35 -6.24
CA SER A 21 -23.10 -11.00 -6.75
C SER A 21 -23.19 -10.96 -8.26
N ASN A 22 -23.77 -9.89 -8.82
CA ASN A 22 -23.72 -9.56 -10.26
C ASN A 22 -22.30 -9.16 -10.75
N THR A 23 -21.27 -9.64 -10.04
CA THR A 23 -19.84 -9.41 -10.27
C THR A 23 -19.16 -10.74 -10.57
N GLN A 24 -18.50 -10.86 -11.72
CA GLN A 24 -17.77 -12.06 -12.11
C GLN A 24 -16.25 -11.80 -12.10
N LEU A 25 -15.48 -12.64 -11.40
CA LEU A 25 -14.01 -12.66 -11.45
C LEU A 25 -13.53 -13.56 -12.60
N ILE A 26 -12.63 -13.05 -13.44
CA ILE A 26 -12.02 -13.79 -14.55
C ILE A 26 -10.55 -14.05 -14.24
N SER A 27 -10.11 -15.31 -14.35
CA SER A 27 -8.73 -15.72 -14.07
C SER A 27 -7.76 -15.29 -15.19
N LEU A 28 -6.58 -14.81 -14.80
CA LEU A 28 -5.47 -14.47 -15.68
C LEU A 28 -4.30 -15.41 -15.35
N GLU A 29 -4.11 -16.44 -16.17
CA GLU A 29 -3.14 -17.52 -15.94
C GLU A 29 -2.11 -17.62 -17.06
N ASN A 30 -1.06 -18.43 -16.83
CA ASN A 30 -0.03 -18.76 -17.81
C ASN A 30 0.75 -17.54 -18.31
N TRP A 31 1.10 -16.65 -17.38
CA TRP A 31 1.97 -15.52 -17.68
C TRP A 31 3.32 -16.00 -18.21
N THR A 32 3.81 -15.29 -19.21
CA THR A 32 5.19 -15.43 -19.67
C THR A 32 5.84 -14.06 -19.72
N PHE A 33 7.16 -14.02 -19.56
CA PHE A 33 7.94 -12.80 -19.60
C PHE A 33 9.16 -12.93 -20.50
N ARG A 34 9.70 -11.77 -20.90
CA ARG A 34 10.99 -11.67 -21.60
C ARG A 34 11.65 -10.32 -21.36
N GLN A 35 12.95 -10.25 -21.63
CA GLN A 35 13.63 -8.98 -21.88
C GLN A 35 13.11 -8.38 -23.19
N ALA A 36 12.76 -7.10 -23.19
CA ALA A 36 12.25 -6.41 -24.36
C ALA A 36 13.26 -6.49 -25.54
N GLY A 37 12.74 -6.69 -26.75
CA GLY A 37 13.56 -6.85 -27.96
C GLY A 37 14.15 -8.26 -28.17
N THR A 38 14.06 -9.16 -27.18
CA THR A 38 14.44 -10.57 -27.35
C THR A 38 13.29 -11.43 -27.90
N LYS A 39 13.60 -12.63 -28.40
CA LYS A 39 12.59 -13.51 -29.05
C LYS A 39 11.98 -14.53 -28.10
N THR A 40 12.72 -15.00 -27.11
CA THR A 40 12.33 -16.13 -26.26
C THR A 40 11.48 -15.64 -25.09
N TRP A 41 10.31 -16.25 -24.92
CA TRP A 41 9.44 -16.07 -23.77
C TRP A 41 9.67 -17.21 -22.77
N TYR A 42 9.67 -16.87 -21.49
CA TYR A 42 9.83 -17.80 -20.39
C TYR A 42 8.59 -17.76 -19.48
N PRO A 43 8.23 -18.85 -18.80
CA PRO A 43 7.20 -18.84 -17.76
C PRO A 43 7.47 -17.76 -16.71
N ALA A 44 6.41 -17.11 -16.24
CA ALA A 44 6.46 -16.07 -15.22
C ALA A 44 5.37 -16.28 -14.17
N GLU A 45 5.63 -15.82 -12.95
CA GLU A 45 4.67 -15.83 -11.85
C GLU A 45 4.06 -14.44 -11.66
N VAL A 46 2.74 -14.39 -11.48
CA VAL A 46 2.00 -13.16 -11.17
C VAL A 46 1.01 -13.48 -10.03
N PRO A 47 1.09 -12.81 -8.87
CA PRO A 47 2.04 -11.73 -8.53
C PRO A 47 3.50 -12.18 -8.52
N GLY A 48 4.41 -11.33 -8.97
CA GLY A 48 5.83 -11.65 -9.05
C GLY A 48 6.71 -10.51 -9.57
N ASN A 49 7.99 -10.82 -9.74
CA ASN A 49 9.00 -9.88 -10.17
C ASN A 49 9.98 -10.52 -11.16
N VAL A 50 10.57 -9.68 -12.03
CA VAL A 50 11.53 -10.10 -13.06
C VAL A 50 12.68 -10.92 -12.49
N HIS A 51 13.28 -10.49 -11.37
CA HIS A 51 14.39 -11.22 -10.76
C HIS A 51 13.99 -12.63 -10.30
N THR A 52 12.79 -12.80 -9.74
CA THR A 52 12.32 -14.12 -9.32
C THR A 52 12.03 -15.00 -10.53
N ASP A 53 11.46 -14.44 -11.61
CA ASP A 53 11.22 -15.19 -12.84
C ASP A 53 12.53 -15.60 -13.52
N LEU A 54 13.53 -14.70 -13.58
CA LEU A 54 14.87 -15.02 -14.09
C LEU A 54 15.54 -16.14 -13.28
N MET A 55 15.45 -16.09 -11.94
CA MET A 55 15.99 -17.14 -11.07
C MET A 55 15.29 -18.48 -11.30
N THR A 56 13.95 -18.50 -11.33
CA THR A 56 13.16 -19.73 -11.53
C THR A 56 13.47 -20.39 -12.88
N ASN A 57 13.78 -19.58 -13.90
CA ASN A 57 14.17 -20.06 -15.22
C ASN A 57 15.69 -20.33 -15.38
N GLY A 58 16.49 -20.20 -14.31
CA GLY A 58 17.93 -20.44 -14.34
C GLY A 58 18.73 -19.44 -15.18
N LEU A 59 18.19 -18.25 -15.43
CA LEU A 59 18.78 -17.21 -16.28
C LEU A 59 19.72 -16.28 -15.49
N ILE A 60 19.57 -16.22 -14.17
CA ILE A 60 20.49 -15.53 -13.26
C ILE A 60 20.82 -16.43 -12.05
N PRO A 61 22.00 -16.28 -11.44
CA PRO A 61 22.29 -16.94 -10.17
C PRO A 61 21.46 -16.33 -9.03
N ASN A 62 21.35 -17.04 -7.91
CA ASN A 62 20.75 -16.48 -6.69
C ASN A 62 21.60 -15.27 -6.22
N PRO A 63 21.03 -14.04 -6.18
CA PRO A 63 21.78 -12.82 -5.86
C PRO A 63 22.26 -12.76 -4.41
N PHE A 64 21.66 -13.55 -3.51
CA PHE A 64 22.03 -13.58 -2.10
C PHE A 64 23.21 -14.52 -1.78
N ILE A 65 23.81 -15.17 -2.77
CA ILE A 65 24.95 -16.08 -2.58
C ILE A 65 26.25 -15.40 -3.02
N GLY A 66 27.23 -15.33 -2.11
CA GLY A 66 28.57 -14.82 -2.41
C GLY A 66 28.53 -13.38 -2.94
N THR A 67 29.13 -13.15 -4.11
CA THR A 67 29.15 -11.83 -4.78
C THR A 67 28.18 -11.75 -5.96
N ASN A 68 27.17 -12.64 -6.03
CA ASN A 68 26.27 -12.73 -7.17
C ASN A 68 25.40 -11.49 -7.37
N GLU A 69 25.21 -10.65 -6.35
CA GLU A 69 24.59 -9.32 -6.49
C GLU A 69 25.18 -8.54 -7.68
N LEU A 70 26.51 -8.55 -7.84
CA LEU A 70 27.19 -7.83 -8.92
C LEU A 70 26.84 -8.40 -10.31
N ASN A 71 26.56 -9.70 -10.38
CA ASN A 71 26.27 -10.41 -11.63
C ASN A 71 24.84 -10.18 -12.14
N VAL A 72 23.96 -9.59 -11.33
CA VAL A 72 22.55 -9.37 -11.67
C VAL A 72 22.18 -7.90 -11.87
N GLN A 73 23.13 -6.97 -11.69
CA GLN A 73 22.87 -5.53 -11.83
C GLN A 73 22.39 -5.14 -13.23
N TRP A 74 22.73 -5.90 -14.27
CA TRP A 74 22.31 -5.61 -15.65
C TRP A 74 20.78 -5.55 -15.79
N VAL A 75 20.03 -6.30 -14.97
CA VAL A 75 18.56 -6.39 -15.00
C VAL A 75 17.91 -5.00 -14.85
N GLU A 76 18.52 -4.09 -14.09
CA GLU A 76 17.97 -2.74 -13.87
C GLU A 76 18.04 -1.84 -15.10
N ASN A 77 18.86 -2.19 -16.09
CA ASN A 77 19.09 -1.40 -17.32
C ASN A 77 18.28 -1.91 -18.50
N GLU A 78 17.42 -2.91 -18.30
CA GLU A 78 16.61 -3.51 -19.34
C GLU A 78 15.14 -3.19 -19.15
N ASP A 79 14.43 -3.14 -20.27
CA ASP A 79 12.97 -3.13 -20.30
C ASP A 79 12.45 -4.59 -20.32
N TRP A 80 11.26 -4.82 -19.78
CA TRP A 80 10.69 -6.16 -19.61
C TRP A 80 9.26 -6.23 -20.14
N GLU A 81 8.89 -7.35 -20.73
CA GLU A 81 7.53 -7.60 -21.21
C GLU A 81 6.93 -8.81 -20.51
N TYR A 82 5.68 -8.68 -20.08
CA TYR A 82 4.83 -9.77 -19.60
C TYR A 82 3.64 -9.92 -20.53
N ILE A 83 3.23 -11.16 -20.79
CA ILE A 83 2.05 -11.44 -21.60
C ILE A 83 1.23 -12.59 -21.00
N ALA A 84 -0.09 -12.44 -21.05
CA ALA A 84 -1.03 -13.49 -20.72
C ALA A 84 -2.22 -13.46 -21.68
N GLU A 85 -2.88 -14.61 -21.77
CA GLU A 85 -4.09 -14.79 -22.55
C GLU A 85 -5.24 -15.15 -21.63
N PHE A 86 -6.42 -14.60 -21.90
CA PHE A 86 -7.62 -14.92 -21.15
C PHE A 86 -8.83 -14.96 -22.07
N HIS A 87 -9.89 -15.62 -21.61
CA HIS A 87 -11.11 -15.81 -22.38
C HIS A 87 -12.25 -15.01 -21.77
N ILE A 88 -13.00 -14.34 -22.65
CA ILE A 88 -14.22 -13.63 -22.32
C ILE A 88 -15.39 -14.36 -22.97
N ASN A 89 -16.42 -14.64 -22.18
CA ASN A 89 -17.65 -15.27 -22.65
C ASN A 89 -18.73 -14.22 -22.96
N GLN A 90 -19.85 -14.66 -23.54
CA GLN A 90 -20.96 -13.78 -23.91
C GLN A 90 -21.65 -13.15 -22.68
N GLU A 91 -21.67 -13.87 -21.56
CA GLU A 91 -22.25 -13.42 -20.29
C GLU A 91 -21.48 -12.22 -19.73
N SER A 92 -20.15 -12.31 -19.60
CA SER A 92 -19.29 -11.21 -19.13
C SER A 92 -19.45 -9.96 -20.02
N LEU A 93 -19.53 -10.12 -21.35
CA LEU A 93 -19.76 -9.01 -22.29
C LEU A 93 -21.14 -8.35 -22.14
N GLY A 94 -22.10 -9.08 -21.56
CA GLY A 94 -23.44 -8.58 -21.27
C GLY A 94 -23.46 -7.52 -20.17
N HIS A 95 -22.50 -7.53 -19.23
CA HIS A 95 -22.43 -6.56 -18.14
C HIS A 95 -22.08 -5.15 -18.61
N ASP A 96 -22.56 -4.13 -17.91
CA ASP A 96 -22.40 -2.72 -18.30
C ASP A 96 -20.92 -2.29 -18.34
N LYS A 97 -20.14 -2.76 -17.37
CA LYS A 97 -18.71 -2.50 -17.26
C LYS A 97 -17.92 -3.79 -17.07
N ILE A 98 -16.71 -3.79 -17.61
CA ILE A 98 -15.70 -4.82 -17.35
C ILE A 98 -14.43 -4.08 -16.98
N GLU A 99 -14.05 -4.16 -15.72
CA GLU A 99 -12.93 -3.41 -15.16
C GLU A 99 -11.77 -4.35 -14.84
N ILE A 100 -10.58 -3.98 -15.30
CA ILE A 100 -9.33 -4.61 -14.85
C ILE A 100 -8.68 -3.70 -13.82
N THR A 101 -8.26 -4.28 -12.69
CA THR A 101 -7.49 -3.61 -11.65
C THR A 101 -6.18 -4.34 -11.44
N PHE A 102 -5.08 -3.62 -11.58
CA PHE A 102 -3.75 -4.06 -11.18
C PHE A 102 -3.49 -3.50 -9.78
N GLU A 103 -3.47 -4.36 -8.75
CA GLU A 103 -3.31 -3.91 -7.36
C GLU A 103 -1.91 -3.35 -7.06
N GLY A 104 -0.95 -3.56 -7.98
CA GLY A 104 0.39 -3.02 -7.88
C GLY A 104 1.25 -3.36 -9.11
N LEU A 105 1.78 -2.33 -9.76
CA LEU A 105 2.69 -2.42 -10.90
C LEU A 105 4.01 -1.75 -10.54
N ASP A 106 5.12 -2.48 -10.63
CA ASP A 106 6.46 -1.99 -10.30
C ASP A 106 7.29 -1.76 -11.57
N THR A 107 7.49 -0.54 -12.07
CA THR A 107 6.76 0.69 -11.73
C THR A 107 6.24 1.40 -12.97
N TYR A 108 7.13 1.75 -13.90
CA TYR A 108 6.75 2.39 -15.15
C TYR A 108 6.21 1.34 -16.12
N ALA A 109 4.89 1.21 -16.21
CA ALA A 109 4.26 0.18 -17.03
C ALA A 109 3.34 0.77 -18.10
N GLU A 110 3.35 0.19 -19.29
CA GLU A 110 2.35 0.40 -20.33
C GLU A 110 1.56 -0.90 -20.54
N ILE A 111 0.24 -0.82 -20.41
CA ILE A 111 -0.63 -1.99 -20.49
C ILE A 111 -1.37 -1.95 -21.82
N PHE A 112 -1.24 -3.02 -22.60
CA PHE A 112 -1.88 -3.21 -23.89
C PHE A 112 -2.88 -4.36 -23.84
N LEU A 113 -4.07 -4.16 -24.39
CA LEU A 113 -5.09 -5.19 -24.55
C LEU A 113 -5.46 -5.26 -26.04
N ASN A 114 -5.26 -6.43 -26.65
CA ASN A 114 -5.50 -6.63 -28.09
C ASN A 114 -4.88 -5.52 -28.94
N ASP A 115 -3.60 -5.22 -28.71
CA ASP A 115 -2.78 -4.17 -29.35
C ASP A 115 -3.16 -2.71 -28.99
N SER A 116 -4.21 -2.48 -28.20
CA SER A 116 -4.61 -1.14 -27.76
C SER A 116 -3.96 -0.78 -26.43
N LEU A 117 -3.28 0.36 -26.33
CA LEU A 117 -2.83 0.90 -25.05
C LEU A 117 -4.05 1.29 -24.20
N ILE A 118 -4.22 0.66 -23.04
CA ILE A 118 -5.37 0.87 -22.15
C ILE A 118 -5.04 1.67 -20.89
N LEU A 119 -3.78 1.66 -20.45
CA LEU A 119 -3.35 2.26 -19.19
C LEU A 119 -1.83 2.50 -19.21
N GLN A 120 -1.37 3.56 -18.54
CA GLN A 120 0.03 3.80 -18.21
C GLN A 120 0.13 4.02 -16.69
N ALA A 121 1.11 3.36 -16.05
CA ALA A 121 1.35 3.42 -14.62
C ALA A 121 2.76 3.96 -14.33
N ASP A 122 2.90 4.72 -13.24
CA ASP A 122 4.18 5.33 -12.82
C ASP A 122 4.37 5.35 -11.30
N ASN A 123 3.62 4.52 -10.57
CA ASN A 123 3.67 4.40 -9.12
C ASN A 123 3.40 2.96 -8.66
N MET A 124 4.37 2.41 -7.92
CA MET A 124 4.34 1.07 -7.35
C MET A 124 3.27 0.89 -6.28
N PHE A 125 2.93 1.96 -5.58
CA PHE A 125 2.22 1.94 -4.31
C PHE A 125 0.71 2.17 -4.43
N ILE A 126 0.16 2.26 -5.65
CA ILE A 126 -1.27 2.45 -5.88
C ILE A 126 -1.83 1.37 -6.81
N PRO A 127 -3.10 1.00 -6.64
CA PRO A 127 -3.81 0.21 -7.62
C PRO A 127 -4.10 1.07 -8.87
N TRP A 128 -4.11 0.42 -10.02
CA TRP A 128 -4.45 1.04 -11.30
C TRP A 128 -5.64 0.30 -11.93
N SER A 129 -6.73 1.03 -12.17
CA SER A 129 -7.98 0.44 -12.63
C SER A 129 -8.51 1.12 -13.89
N VAL A 130 -9.06 0.34 -14.83
CA VAL A 130 -9.62 0.86 -16.08
C VAL A 130 -10.76 -0.02 -16.59
N ASN A 131 -11.84 0.61 -17.08
CA ASN A 131 -12.91 -0.09 -17.80
C ASN A 131 -12.41 -0.49 -19.19
N ILE A 132 -12.32 -1.80 -19.43
CA ILE A 132 -11.76 -2.40 -20.65
C ILE A 132 -12.81 -2.95 -21.61
N LYS A 133 -14.11 -2.89 -21.28
CA LYS A 133 -15.18 -3.50 -22.09
C LYS A 133 -15.05 -3.22 -23.60
N LYS A 134 -14.73 -1.97 -23.97
CA LYS A 134 -14.62 -1.54 -25.38
C LYS A 134 -13.42 -2.12 -26.16
N TYR A 135 -12.43 -2.70 -25.47
CA TYR A 135 -11.22 -3.29 -26.08
C TYR A 135 -11.29 -4.82 -26.18
N LEU A 136 -12.29 -5.43 -25.53
CA LEU A 136 -12.44 -6.88 -25.47
C LEU A 136 -13.08 -7.45 -26.73
N LYS A 137 -12.73 -8.71 -27.01
CA LYS A 137 -13.34 -9.55 -28.05
C LYS A 137 -13.96 -10.77 -27.38
N LEU A 138 -15.04 -11.31 -27.95
CA LEU A 138 -15.56 -12.60 -27.53
C LEU A 138 -14.51 -13.69 -27.76
N GLY A 139 -14.32 -14.58 -26.79
CA GLY A 139 -13.28 -15.59 -26.80
C GLY A 139 -11.94 -15.05 -26.32
N LYS A 140 -10.87 -15.36 -27.05
CA LYS A 140 -9.49 -15.12 -26.63
C LYS A 140 -9.09 -13.64 -26.72
N ASN A 141 -8.49 -13.13 -25.65
CA ASN A 141 -7.93 -11.79 -25.53
C ASN A 141 -6.46 -11.88 -25.08
N ASN A 142 -5.65 -10.92 -25.50
CA ASN A 142 -4.25 -10.84 -25.15
C ASN A 142 -3.97 -9.59 -24.31
N LEU A 143 -3.37 -9.78 -23.13
CA LEU A 143 -2.91 -8.73 -22.25
C LEU A 143 -1.39 -8.70 -22.25
N ARG A 144 -0.80 -7.55 -22.57
CA ARG A 144 0.65 -7.33 -22.55
C ARG A 144 0.97 -6.16 -21.63
N VAL A 145 1.93 -6.35 -20.73
CA VAL A 145 2.44 -5.31 -19.84
C VAL A 145 3.91 -5.08 -20.17
N TYR A 146 4.25 -3.86 -20.58
CA TYR A 146 5.61 -3.45 -20.90
C TYR A 146 6.14 -2.58 -19.76
N PHE A 147 7.18 -3.05 -19.08
CA PHE A 147 7.87 -2.32 -18.01
C PHE A 147 9.11 -1.62 -18.56
N HIS A 148 9.19 -0.31 -18.34
CA HIS A 148 10.41 0.45 -18.59
C HIS A 148 11.36 0.37 -17.40
N SER A 149 12.67 0.30 -17.68
CA SER A 149 13.72 0.41 -16.66
C SER A 149 13.49 1.68 -15.81
N PRO A 150 13.30 1.53 -14.48
CA PRO A 150 13.14 2.68 -13.59
C PRO A 150 14.42 3.48 -13.44
N VAL A 151 15.59 2.85 -13.64
CA VAL A 151 16.89 3.53 -13.60
C VAL A 151 17.07 4.41 -14.84
N ILE A 152 16.79 3.91 -16.04
CA ILE A 152 16.87 4.71 -17.28
C ILE A 152 15.85 5.85 -17.28
N ARG A 153 14.60 5.58 -16.90
CA ARG A 153 13.57 6.62 -16.76
C ARG A 153 13.93 7.64 -15.67
N GLY A 154 14.42 7.16 -14.53
CA GLY A 154 14.85 8.00 -13.41
C GLY A 154 16.03 8.88 -13.77
N GLN A 155 17.03 8.36 -14.49
CA GLN A 155 18.18 9.14 -14.96
C GLN A 155 17.75 10.27 -15.89
N LYS A 156 16.83 10.00 -16.84
CA LYS A 156 16.27 11.05 -17.71
C LYS A 156 15.58 12.17 -16.91
N LYS A 157 14.88 11.82 -15.82
CA LYS A 157 14.24 12.81 -14.93
C LYS A 157 15.29 13.58 -14.12
N LEU A 158 16.32 12.89 -13.63
CA LEU A 158 17.44 13.49 -12.90
C LEU A 158 18.21 14.50 -13.76
N ASP A 159 18.57 14.11 -14.99
CA ASP A 159 19.28 14.96 -15.95
C ASP A 159 18.48 16.21 -16.34
N ALA A 160 17.15 16.09 -16.39
CA ALA A 160 16.24 17.20 -16.68
C ALA A 160 15.95 18.09 -15.45
N ASN A 161 16.28 17.63 -14.24
CA ASN A 161 16.01 18.38 -13.01
C ASN A 161 17.05 19.49 -12.85
N PRO A 162 16.66 20.73 -12.47
CA PRO A 162 17.59 21.87 -12.44
C PRO A 162 18.64 21.81 -11.32
N ARG A 163 18.66 20.74 -10.51
CA ARG A 163 19.55 20.54 -9.36
C ARG A 163 19.61 19.07 -8.96
N PHE A 164 20.67 18.67 -8.26
CA PHE A 164 20.66 17.38 -7.59
C PHE A 164 19.76 17.42 -6.35
N ILE A 165 19.20 16.27 -6.00
CA ILE A 165 18.31 16.12 -4.85
C ILE A 165 18.87 14.98 -3.99
N PRO A 166 19.07 15.19 -2.67
CA PRO A 166 19.68 14.20 -1.80
C PRO A 166 18.95 12.86 -1.77
N ALA A 167 19.70 11.76 -1.96
CA ALA A 167 19.23 10.38 -1.87
C ALA A 167 20.37 9.48 -1.38
N SER A 168 20.90 9.76 -0.17
CA SER A 168 22.24 9.31 0.23
C SER A 168 22.41 7.81 0.46
N ASN A 169 21.32 7.05 0.64
CA ASN A 169 21.40 5.60 0.82
C ASN A 169 21.43 4.82 -0.50
N GLU A 170 21.14 5.48 -1.62
CA GLU A 170 21.40 4.88 -2.92
C GLU A 170 22.91 4.89 -3.16
N SER A 171 23.50 3.68 -3.23
CA SER A 171 24.94 3.44 -3.38
C SER A 171 25.44 3.73 -4.81
N LYS A 172 25.16 4.93 -5.30
CA LYS A 172 25.59 5.47 -6.59
C LYS A 172 26.17 6.88 -6.38
N PRO A 173 27.09 7.34 -7.25
CA PRO A 173 27.58 8.72 -7.20
C PRO A 173 26.44 9.74 -7.33
N VAL A 174 26.65 10.93 -6.77
CA VAL A 174 25.76 12.09 -7.01
C VAL A 174 25.64 12.31 -8.51
N GLY A 175 24.40 12.46 -9.00
CA GLY A 175 24.09 12.52 -10.43
C GLY A 175 23.73 11.16 -11.06
N GLN A 176 23.75 10.07 -10.29
CA GLN A 176 23.26 8.75 -10.71
C GLN A 176 22.27 8.12 -9.72
N GLN A 177 21.84 8.89 -8.71
CA GLN A 177 20.88 8.45 -7.69
C GLN A 177 19.45 8.77 -8.16
N THR A 178 18.74 7.75 -8.61
CA THR A 178 17.48 7.89 -9.36
C THR A 178 16.23 7.51 -8.56
N SER A 179 16.39 6.87 -7.41
CA SER A 179 15.32 6.35 -6.55
C SER A 179 14.20 7.37 -6.28
N ILE A 180 14.57 8.60 -5.93
CA ILE A 180 13.66 9.69 -5.56
C ILE A 180 12.77 10.21 -6.71
N PHE A 181 13.10 9.93 -7.97
CA PHE A 181 12.29 10.38 -9.12
C PHE A 181 11.17 9.40 -9.49
N THR A 182 11.15 8.25 -8.83
CA THR A 182 10.24 7.14 -9.07
C THR A 182 9.53 6.79 -7.77
N ARG A 183 8.20 6.68 -7.78
CA ARG A 183 7.46 6.18 -6.61
C ARG A 183 7.55 4.64 -6.59
N LYS A 184 8.63 4.14 -6.02
CA LYS A 184 9.04 2.73 -5.91
C LYS A 184 9.73 2.51 -4.57
N ALA A 185 9.67 1.28 -4.05
CA ALA A 185 10.36 0.89 -2.81
C ALA A 185 11.84 1.30 -2.87
N GLN A 186 12.29 2.09 -1.89
CA GLN A 186 13.63 2.68 -1.94
C GLN A 186 14.72 1.64 -1.69
N TYR A 187 14.43 0.66 -0.84
CA TYR A 187 15.37 -0.42 -0.54
C TYR A 187 15.76 -1.26 -1.78
N HIS A 188 14.93 -1.29 -2.84
CA HIS A 188 15.30 -1.92 -4.11
C HIS A 188 16.57 -1.31 -4.73
N TYR A 189 16.87 -0.03 -4.46
CA TYR A 189 18.05 0.67 -4.96
C TYR A 189 19.33 0.43 -4.15
N GLY A 190 19.25 -0.47 -3.16
CA GLY A 190 20.31 -0.74 -2.18
C GLY A 190 20.07 0.01 -0.88
N TRP A 191 20.58 -0.56 0.21
CA TRP A 191 20.61 0.08 1.52
C TRP A 191 21.81 -0.42 2.33
N ASP A 192 22.13 0.19 3.47
CA ASP A 192 23.24 -0.26 4.32
C ASP A 192 23.11 -1.70 4.87
N TRP A 193 21.91 -2.29 4.78
CA TRP A 193 21.60 -3.67 5.18
C TRP A 193 21.17 -4.57 4.01
N GLY A 194 21.10 -4.07 2.77
CA GLY A 194 20.45 -4.78 1.67
C GLY A 194 21.09 -4.55 0.30
N PRO A 195 21.12 -5.57 -0.59
CA PRO A 195 21.69 -5.44 -1.92
C PRO A 195 20.93 -4.44 -2.80
N ARG A 196 21.55 -3.97 -3.87
CA ARG A 196 20.84 -3.26 -4.93
C ARG A 196 20.20 -4.26 -5.89
N LEU A 197 18.88 -4.39 -5.85
CA LEU A 197 18.10 -5.27 -6.74
C LEU A 197 16.90 -4.50 -7.29
N VAL A 198 17.15 -3.60 -8.24
CA VAL A 198 16.13 -2.73 -8.82
C VAL A 198 15.27 -3.53 -9.80
N THR A 199 14.27 -4.22 -9.26
CA THR A 199 13.39 -5.11 -10.02
C THR A 199 12.27 -4.38 -10.74
N SER A 200 11.44 -5.12 -11.49
CA SER A 200 10.17 -4.68 -12.05
C SER A 200 9.18 -5.85 -12.02
N GLY A 201 7.89 -5.61 -12.23
CA GLY A 201 6.90 -6.68 -12.37
C GLY A 201 5.50 -6.32 -11.88
N ILE A 202 4.60 -7.27 -12.05
CA ILE A 202 3.22 -7.20 -11.55
C ILE A 202 3.26 -7.75 -10.12
N TRP A 203 3.62 -6.89 -9.17
CA TRP A 203 4.03 -7.30 -7.82
C TRP A 203 2.86 -7.58 -6.85
N ARG A 204 1.63 -7.27 -7.27
CA ARG A 204 0.38 -7.58 -6.56
C ARG A 204 -0.67 -8.16 -7.53
N PRO A 205 -1.76 -8.77 -7.01
CA PRO A 205 -2.77 -9.42 -7.83
C PRO A 205 -3.37 -8.53 -8.93
N ILE A 206 -3.89 -9.18 -9.96
CA ILE A 206 -4.76 -8.54 -10.96
C ILE A 206 -6.17 -9.09 -10.73
N SER A 207 -7.15 -8.21 -10.71
CA SER A 207 -8.57 -8.59 -10.74
C SER A 207 -9.23 -8.10 -12.01
N LEU A 208 -10.05 -8.95 -12.61
CA LEU A 208 -10.88 -8.62 -13.77
C LEU A 208 -12.34 -8.86 -13.39
N ARG A 209 -13.11 -7.78 -13.25
CA ARG A 209 -14.48 -7.80 -12.72
C ARG A 209 -15.48 -7.25 -13.74
N ALA A 210 -16.43 -8.08 -14.18
CA ALA A 210 -17.59 -7.64 -14.94
C ALA A 210 -18.75 -7.30 -13.99
N TRP A 211 -19.42 -6.15 -14.14
CA TRP A 211 -20.50 -5.72 -13.23
C TRP A 211 -21.52 -4.77 -13.92
N SER A 212 -22.73 -4.71 -13.35
CA SER A 212 -23.86 -3.88 -13.79
C SER A 212 -24.57 -3.24 -12.60
N GLY A 213 -25.30 -2.14 -12.84
CA GLY A 213 -26.05 -1.43 -11.79
C GLY A 213 -25.14 -0.56 -10.94
N ALA A 214 -24.56 -1.09 -9.86
CA ALA A 214 -23.67 -0.34 -8.98
C ALA A 214 -22.59 -1.20 -8.33
N LYS A 215 -21.44 -0.58 -8.02
CA LYS A 215 -20.27 -1.19 -7.37
C LYS A 215 -19.80 -0.32 -6.22
N ILE A 216 -19.52 -0.93 -5.07
CA ILE A 216 -18.92 -0.27 -3.91
C ILE A 216 -17.45 0.00 -4.24
N ARG A 217 -16.98 1.21 -3.94
CA ARG A 217 -15.61 1.65 -4.24
C ARG A 217 -14.75 1.80 -3.00
N ASP A 218 -15.35 2.17 -1.88
CA ASP A 218 -14.66 2.46 -0.63
C ASP A 218 -15.68 2.51 0.51
N VAL A 219 -15.29 2.00 1.67
CA VAL A 219 -16.08 2.00 2.90
C VAL A 219 -15.19 2.46 4.05
N TYR A 220 -15.64 3.45 4.80
CA TYR A 220 -14.95 3.96 5.98
C TYR A 220 -15.82 3.87 7.22
N PHE A 221 -15.26 3.31 8.29
CA PHE A 221 -15.88 3.29 9.61
C PHE A 221 -15.25 4.34 10.52
N HIS A 222 -15.85 5.52 10.57
CA HIS A 222 -15.40 6.59 11.45
C HIS A 222 -16.04 6.45 12.84
N LEU A 223 -15.22 6.29 13.89
CA LEU A 223 -15.70 6.26 15.28
C LEU A 223 -15.93 7.70 15.77
N GLU A 224 -17.19 8.11 15.83
CA GLU A 224 -17.61 9.45 16.26
C GLU A 224 -17.51 9.61 17.78
N SER A 225 -17.91 8.58 18.54
CA SER A 225 -17.79 8.60 19.99
C SER A 225 -17.73 7.20 20.61
N LEU A 226 -17.10 7.10 21.78
CA LEU A 226 -16.95 5.87 22.53
C LEU A 226 -17.27 6.06 24.01
N SER A 227 -18.12 5.19 24.54
CA SER A 227 -18.44 5.09 25.98
C SER A 227 -18.60 3.62 26.38
N LYS A 228 -18.80 3.37 27.68
CA LYS A 228 -19.08 2.01 28.17
C LYS A 228 -20.37 1.40 27.58
N SER A 229 -21.34 2.21 27.21
CA SER A 229 -22.66 1.75 26.74
C SER A 229 -22.84 1.77 25.22
N SER A 230 -22.02 2.53 24.48
CA SER A 230 -22.14 2.67 23.03
C SER A 230 -20.79 3.03 22.39
N ALA A 231 -20.51 2.42 21.25
CA ALA A 231 -19.57 2.93 20.25
C ALA A 231 -20.38 3.38 19.03
N ASP A 232 -20.34 4.67 18.72
CA ASP A 232 -21.14 5.28 17.66
C ASP A 232 -20.25 5.58 16.45
N TYR A 233 -20.64 5.03 15.31
CA TYR A 233 -19.92 5.09 14.04
C TYR A 233 -20.71 5.86 12.99
N SER A 234 -20.00 6.66 12.20
CA SER A 234 -20.41 7.09 10.87
C SER A 234 -19.79 6.14 9.84
N ILE A 235 -20.63 5.46 9.07
CA ILE A 235 -20.21 4.63 7.94
C ILE A 235 -20.31 5.47 6.68
N GLU A 236 -19.16 5.84 6.11
CA GLU A 236 -19.08 6.59 4.86
C GLU A 236 -18.75 5.64 3.72
N LEU A 237 -19.62 5.58 2.71
CA LEU A 237 -19.48 4.65 1.60
C LEU A 237 -19.49 5.43 0.29
N SER A 238 -18.55 5.11 -0.60
CA SER A 238 -18.63 5.55 -1.99
C SER A 238 -19.00 4.39 -2.91
N ALA A 239 -19.89 4.66 -3.86
CA ALA A 239 -20.33 3.70 -4.86
C ALA A 239 -20.35 4.35 -6.24
N GLU A 240 -20.07 3.56 -7.26
CA GLU A 240 -20.25 3.96 -8.65
C GLU A 240 -21.46 3.25 -9.25
N SER A 241 -22.36 4.00 -9.87
CA SER A 241 -23.54 3.46 -10.56
C SER A 241 -23.45 3.66 -12.07
N THR A 242 -23.86 2.66 -12.85
CA THR A 242 -23.90 2.73 -14.33
C THR A 242 -25.10 3.50 -14.86
N ASN A 243 -26.15 3.59 -14.05
CA ASN A 243 -27.44 4.23 -14.33
C ASN A 243 -28.04 4.79 -13.03
N GLU A 244 -29.13 5.54 -13.16
CA GLU A 244 -29.92 5.93 -11.98
C GLU A 244 -30.71 4.72 -11.47
N ILE A 245 -30.56 4.39 -10.19
CA ILE A 245 -31.18 3.21 -9.55
C ILE A 245 -31.67 3.54 -8.14
N ASP A 246 -32.78 2.90 -7.74
CA ASP A 246 -33.23 2.88 -6.35
C ASP A 246 -32.69 1.62 -5.67
N ALA A 247 -31.57 1.79 -4.97
CA ALA A 247 -30.87 0.71 -4.29
C ALA A 247 -31.28 0.59 -2.81
N GLU A 248 -31.07 -0.59 -2.23
CA GLU A 248 -31.13 -0.84 -0.80
C GLU A 248 -29.75 -1.26 -0.29
N LEU A 249 -29.24 -0.51 0.69
CA LEU A 249 -28.00 -0.80 1.39
C LEU A 249 -28.31 -1.53 2.69
N THR A 250 -27.96 -2.81 2.74
CA THR A 250 -28.03 -3.64 3.95
C THR A 250 -26.69 -3.66 4.64
N ILE A 251 -26.66 -3.33 5.93
CA ILE A 251 -25.46 -3.43 6.78
C ILE A 251 -25.76 -4.44 7.88
N ARG A 252 -24.93 -5.48 7.97
CA ARG A 252 -24.92 -6.45 9.07
C ARG A 252 -23.68 -6.19 9.92
N MET A 253 -23.89 -5.80 11.18
CA MET A 253 -22.82 -5.45 12.11
C MET A 253 -23.23 -5.81 13.53
N ALA A 254 -22.34 -6.46 14.29
CA ALA A 254 -22.55 -6.81 15.70
C ALA A 254 -23.89 -7.54 15.96
N ASN A 255 -24.20 -8.55 15.14
CA ASN A 255 -25.44 -9.34 15.17
C ASN A 255 -26.74 -8.54 14.92
N LYS A 256 -26.64 -7.33 14.36
CA LYS A 256 -27.79 -6.53 13.94
C LYS A 256 -27.76 -6.34 12.42
N THR A 257 -28.94 -6.43 11.81
CA THR A 257 -29.15 -6.15 10.38
C THR A 257 -30.03 -4.93 10.23
N THR A 258 -29.71 -4.12 9.24
CA THR A 258 -30.33 -2.81 9.04
C THR A 258 -30.27 -2.44 7.56
N SER A 259 -31.38 -1.94 7.04
CA SER A 259 -31.53 -1.57 5.63
C SER A 259 -31.78 -0.08 5.45
N HIS A 260 -31.20 0.50 4.39
CA HIS A 260 -31.31 1.92 4.03
C HIS A 260 -31.62 2.03 2.55
N ARG A 261 -32.70 2.71 2.17
CA ARG A 261 -32.95 3.04 0.77
C ARG A 261 -32.06 4.18 0.32
N ALA A 262 -31.47 4.06 -0.86
CA ALA A 262 -30.59 5.05 -1.46
C ALA A 262 -30.88 5.18 -2.96
N SER A 263 -31.27 6.36 -3.41
CA SER A 263 -31.38 6.67 -4.85
C SER A 263 -29.99 7.06 -5.36
N LEU A 264 -29.35 6.17 -6.11
CA LEU A 264 -28.03 6.38 -6.68
C LEU A 264 -28.17 7.00 -8.07
N LYS A 265 -27.41 8.07 -8.30
CA LYS A 265 -27.29 8.69 -9.62
C LYS A 265 -26.24 7.95 -10.45
N GLN A 266 -26.34 8.04 -11.77
CA GLN A 266 -25.26 7.60 -12.64
C GLN A 266 -23.93 8.30 -12.27
N GLY A 267 -22.85 7.52 -12.18
CA GLY A 267 -21.53 7.98 -11.75
C GLY A 267 -21.28 7.76 -10.25
N ASN A 268 -20.47 8.62 -9.65
CA ASN A 268 -20.03 8.48 -8.26
C ASN A 268 -21.09 9.00 -7.28
N ASN A 269 -21.33 8.23 -6.22
CA ASN A 269 -22.26 8.53 -5.14
C ASN A 269 -21.55 8.35 -3.80
N ASN A 270 -21.89 9.20 -2.83
CA ASN A 270 -21.43 9.07 -1.45
C ASN A 270 -22.64 8.94 -0.53
N LEU A 271 -22.58 7.96 0.38
CA LEU A 271 -23.60 7.68 1.38
C LEU A 271 -22.97 7.79 2.77
N LYS A 272 -23.75 8.29 3.74
CA LYS A 272 -23.34 8.36 5.15
C LYS A 272 -24.44 7.76 6.02
N ILE A 273 -24.10 6.73 6.78
CA ILE A 273 -25.04 5.97 7.62
C ILE A 273 -24.50 5.87 9.04
N ASN A 274 -25.32 6.29 10.01
CA ASN A 274 -24.94 6.18 11.41
C ASN A 274 -25.32 4.80 11.99
N ARG A 275 -24.42 4.25 12.81
CA ARG A 275 -24.59 2.98 13.51
C ARG A 275 -24.00 3.01 14.91
N SER A 276 -24.53 2.14 15.78
CA SER A 276 -24.02 2.00 17.14
C SER A 276 -23.84 0.55 17.52
N ILE A 277 -22.70 0.23 18.14
CA ILE A 277 -22.48 -1.04 18.84
C ILE A 277 -22.78 -0.78 20.32
N LYS A 278 -23.79 -1.46 20.87
CA LYS A 278 -24.17 -1.33 22.29
C LYS A 278 -23.27 -2.21 23.16
N ASN A 279 -22.86 -1.67 24.31
CA ASN A 279 -21.93 -2.30 25.25
C ASN A 279 -20.72 -2.92 24.52
N PRO A 280 -19.95 -2.10 23.78
CA PRO A 280 -18.89 -2.60 22.92
C PRO A 280 -17.81 -3.33 23.73
N ILE A 281 -17.33 -4.45 23.20
CA ILE A 281 -16.11 -5.09 23.67
C ILE A 281 -14.97 -4.45 22.88
N LEU A 282 -14.05 -3.81 23.59
CA LEU A 282 -12.98 -3.03 22.98
C LEU A 282 -11.87 -3.94 22.41
N TRP A 283 -11.22 -3.44 21.36
CA TRP A 283 -9.95 -3.95 20.87
C TRP A 283 -8.81 -3.35 21.70
N TRP A 284 -7.84 -4.19 22.06
CA TRP A 284 -6.65 -3.79 22.82
C TRP A 284 -5.38 -4.30 22.16
N PRO A 285 -4.27 -3.56 22.25
CA PRO A 285 -2.98 -4.09 21.85
C PRO A 285 -2.54 -5.22 22.77
N ARG A 286 -1.56 -5.98 22.30
CA ARG A 286 -1.03 -7.14 22.99
C ARG A 286 -0.49 -6.78 24.36
N GLY A 287 -0.88 -7.58 25.35
CA GLY A 287 -0.50 -7.39 26.76
C GLY A 287 -1.43 -6.43 27.53
N SER A 288 -2.46 -5.86 26.88
CA SER A 288 -3.38 -4.91 27.53
C SER A 288 -4.86 -5.30 27.43
N GLY A 289 -5.18 -6.44 26.82
CA GLY A 289 -6.54 -6.96 26.70
C GLY A 289 -6.70 -7.88 25.50
N ASN A 290 -7.97 -8.15 25.14
CA ASN A 290 -8.31 -8.96 23.97
C ASN A 290 -8.48 -8.10 22.70
N GLN A 291 -8.22 -8.69 21.55
CA GLN A 291 -8.26 -8.06 20.23
C GLN A 291 -9.64 -8.27 19.58
N LYS A 292 -10.72 -7.76 20.19
CA LYS A 292 -12.06 -8.01 19.64
C LYS A 292 -12.24 -7.33 18.28
N MET A 293 -12.41 -8.16 17.26
CA MET A 293 -12.86 -7.76 15.93
C MET A 293 -14.36 -8.03 15.74
N TYR A 294 -15.04 -7.11 15.07
CA TYR A 294 -16.42 -7.24 14.63
C TYR A 294 -16.45 -7.39 13.11
N ASP A 295 -17.10 -8.44 12.63
CA ASP A 295 -17.38 -8.60 11.22
C ASP A 295 -18.51 -7.66 10.80
N VAL A 296 -18.31 -6.99 9.67
CA VAL A 296 -19.28 -6.12 9.03
C VAL A 296 -19.49 -6.57 7.59
N GLU A 297 -20.73 -6.85 7.23
CA GLU A 297 -21.10 -7.16 5.85
C GLU A 297 -21.97 -6.03 5.31
N ILE A 298 -21.61 -5.54 4.13
CA ILE A 298 -22.32 -4.48 3.42
C ILE A 298 -22.80 -5.06 2.10
N ILE A 299 -24.11 -4.98 1.86
CA ILE A 299 -24.74 -5.54 0.67
C ILE A 299 -25.54 -4.44 0.00
N LEU A 300 -25.24 -4.19 -1.27
CA LEU A 300 -26.00 -3.27 -2.12
C LEU A 300 -26.91 -4.09 -3.03
N THR A 301 -28.22 -3.83 -2.97
CA THR A 301 -29.22 -4.55 -3.77
C THR A 301 -30.10 -3.60 -4.57
N GLU A 302 -30.65 -4.09 -5.67
CA GLU A 302 -31.73 -3.45 -6.43
C GLU A 302 -32.82 -4.50 -6.68
N SER A 303 -34.06 -4.22 -6.30
CA SER A 303 -35.20 -5.14 -6.49
C SER A 303 -34.91 -6.58 -5.99
N ASN A 304 -34.24 -6.68 -4.84
CA ASN A 304 -33.76 -7.92 -4.19
C ASN A 304 -32.62 -8.68 -4.91
N GLN A 305 -32.06 -8.15 -5.99
CA GLN A 305 -30.85 -8.69 -6.61
C GLN A 305 -29.61 -8.02 -6.00
N ILE A 306 -28.57 -8.80 -5.69
CA ILE A 306 -27.31 -8.26 -5.15
C ILE A 306 -26.50 -7.67 -6.30
N LEU A 307 -26.27 -6.37 -6.23
CA LEU A 307 -25.37 -5.66 -7.13
C LEU A 307 -23.92 -5.87 -6.71
N ASP A 308 -23.64 -5.63 -5.43
CA ASP A 308 -22.30 -5.76 -4.88
C ASP A 308 -22.31 -6.07 -3.37
N ARG A 309 -21.18 -6.58 -2.88
CA ARG A 309 -20.99 -6.92 -1.46
C ARG A 309 -19.55 -6.68 -1.04
N GLU A 310 -19.38 -6.04 0.10
CA GLU A 310 -18.09 -5.89 0.77
C GLU A 310 -18.14 -6.46 2.20
N ASN A 311 -17.03 -7.04 2.63
CA ASN A 311 -16.85 -7.56 3.99
C ASN A 311 -15.66 -6.87 4.64
N GLU A 312 -15.90 -6.34 5.82
CA GLU A 312 -14.96 -5.51 6.57
C GLU A 312 -14.84 -6.03 8.00
N LYS A 313 -13.71 -5.75 8.64
CA LYS A 313 -13.51 -6.03 10.06
C LYS A 313 -13.13 -4.75 10.78
N ILE A 314 -13.79 -4.50 11.90
CA ILE A 314 -13.51 -3.32 12.72
C ILE A 314 -13.17 -3.71 14.16
N GLY A 315 -12.18 -3.03 14.74
CA GLY A 315 -11.86 -3.09 16.16
C GLY A 315 -12.29 -1.81 16.86
N VAL A 316 -13.11 -1.92 17.90
CA VAL A 316 -13.58 -0.73 18.64
C VAL A 316 -12.50 -0.28 19.62
N ARG A 317 -11.87 0.85 19.36
CA ARG A 317 -10.90 1.46 20.28
C ARG A 317 -10.86 2.97 20.14
N LYS A 318 -10.34 3.66 21.15
CA LYS A 318 -9.76 5.01 21.01
C LYS A 318 -8.24 4.94 21.02
N ILE A 319 -7.58 5.78 20.24
CA ILE A 319 -6.13 5.96 20.27
C ILE A 319 -5.78 7.44 20.23
N ASP A 320 -4.80 7.83 21.03
CA ASP A 320 -4.23 9.16 21.01
C ASP A 320 -2.71 9.08 21.16
N VAL A 321 -1.97 9.91 20.41
CA VAL A 321 -0.56 10.17 20.68
C VAL A 321 -0.48 11.44 21.52
N ILE A 322 0.05 11.31 22.74
CA ILE A 322 0.06 12.39 23.72
C ILE A 322 1.39 13.14 23.64
N GLN A 323 1.27 14.46 23.45
CA GLN A 323 2.38 15.40 23.45
C GLN A 323 2.09 16.56 24.42
N THR A 324 2.24 16.29 25.70
CA THR A 324 2.01 17.27 26.76
C THR A 324 3.33 17.68 27.40
N PRO A 325 3.61 18.99 27.56
CA PRO A 325 4.76 19.47 28.32
C PRO A 325 4.75 18.99 29.77
N ASP A 326 5.92 18.63 30.29
CA ASP A 326 6.13 18.24 31.68
C ASP A 326 7.49 18.73 32.20
N SER A 327 7.93 18.27 33.38
CA SER A 327 9.22 18.68 33.97
C SER A 327 10.46 18.18 33.22
N LEU A 328 10.30 17.19 32.33
CA LEU A 328 11.38 16.59 31.55
C LEU A 328 11.44 17.17 30.12
N GLY A 329 10.33 17.71 29.61
CA GLY A 329 10.25 18.39 28.32
C GLY A 329 8.83 18.33 27.76
N SER A 330 8.61 17.55 26.71
CA SER A 330 7.28 17.19 26.21
C SER A 330 7.21 15.69 25.99
N SER A 331 6.20 15.07 26.60
CA SER A 331 5.92 13.66 26.43
C SER A 331 5.69 13.28 24.95
N PHE A 332 5.91 12.00 24.66
CA PHE A 332 5.55 11.36 23.38
C PHE A 332 5.23 9.90 23.68
N TYR A 333 3.96 9.59 23.91
CA TYR A 333 3.51 8.22 24.19
C TYR A 333 2.13 7.97 23.60
N ILE A 334 1.73 6.70 23.51
CA ILE A 334 0.43 6.32 22.99
C ILE A 334 -0.51 5.94 24.14
N GLN A 335 -1.72 6.47 24.08
CA GLN A 335 -2.84 6.13 24.94
C GLN A 335 -3.86 5.34 24.14
N ILE A 336 -4.27 4.16 24.64
CA ILE A 336 -5.32 3.33 24.02
C ILE A 336 -6.46 3.18 25.00
N ASN A 337 -7.68 3.48 24.56
CA ASN A 337 -8.89 3.44 25.38
C ASN A 337 -8.70 4.21 26.71
N ASP A 338 -8.10 5.39 26.59
CA ASP A 338 -7.74 6.30 27.68
C ASP A 338 -6.70 5.76 28.69
N ILE A 339 -5.94 4.70 28.37
CA ILE A 339 -4.85 4.18 29.21
C ILE A 339 -3.49 4.36 28.51
N PRO A 340 -2.48 5.00 29.15
CA PRO A 340 -1.12 5.06 28.61
C PRO A 340 -0.51 3.66 28.48
N ILE A 341 0.04 3.35 27.31
CA ILE A 341 0.70 2.06 27.05
C ILE A 341 2.13 2.33 26.58
N PHE A 342 3.09 1.68 27.24
CA PHE A 342 4.48 1.71 26.81
C PHE A 342 4.66 0.87 25.54
N MET A 343 5.16 1.49 24.47
CA MET A 343 5.38 0.82 23.19
C MET A 343 6.66 0.00 23.24
N LYS A 344 6.53 -1.30 22.96
CA LYS A 344 7.62 -2.29 22.92
C LYS A 344 7.60 -2.92 21.54
N GLY A 345 8.69 -2.79 20.81
CA GLY A 345 8.65 -3.12 19.39
C GLY A 345 9.98 -3.03 18.69
N ALA A 346 9.89 -3.07 17.37
CA ALA A 346 11.01 -2.91 16.46
C ALA A 346 10.58 -2.15 15.21
N ASN A 347 11.57 -1.67 14.45
CA ASN A 347 11.35 -1.23 13.08
C ASN A 347 11.24 -2.47 12.18
N TYR A 348 10.23 -2.46 11.32
CA TYR A 348 9.94 -3.51 10.36
C TYR A 348 10.38 -3.07 8.96
N ILE A 349 11.07 -3.99 8.29
CA ILE A 349 11.37 -3.98 6.86
C ILE A 349 10.89 -5.32 6.27
N PRO A 350 10.66 -5.42 4.95
CA PRO A 350 10.17 -6.64 4.33
C PRO A 350 11.10 -7.83 4.61
N GLY A 351 10.52 -9.00 4.90
CA GLY A 351 11.27 -10.21 5.27
C GLY A 351 12.01 -10.91 4.12
N ASP A 352 11.89 -10.38 2.90
CA ASP A 352 12.59 -10.76 1.68
C ASP A 352 12.67 -9.53 0.76
N PHE A 353 13.64 -9.51 -0.15
CA PHE A 353 13.82 -8.41 -1.12
C PHE A 353 12.79 -8.45 -2.26
N PHE A 354 12.13 -9.58 -2.45
CA PHE A 354 11.05 -9.75 -3.42
C PHE A 354 9.73 -9.87 -2.66
N ASN A 355 8.86 -8.87 -2.84
CA ASN A 355 7.69 -8.66 -1.97
C ASN A 355 6.75 -9.87 -1.87
N VAL A 356 6.59 -10.65 -2.95
CA VAL A 356 5.76 -11.86 -2.93
C VAL A 356 6.34 -12.93 -2.00
N ARG A 357 7.67 -13.08 -1.96
CA ARG A 357 8.35 -13.98 -1.02
C ARG A 357 8.30 -13.43 0.41
N ALA A 358 8.37 -12.11 0.57
CA ALA A 358 8.23 -11.46 1.87
C ALA A 358 6.83 -11.70 2.46
N ALA A 359 5.78 -11.60 1.63
CA ALA A 359 4.39 -11.82 2.03
C ALA A 359 4.14 -13.25 2.56
N ASN A 360 4.78 -14.26 1.96
CA ASN A 360 4.71 -15.65 2.45
C ASN A 360 5.25 -15.85 3.88
N ARG A 361 5.90 -14.84 4.45
CA ARG A 361 6.48 -14.87 5.80
C ARG A 361 5.77 -13.96 6.80
N TYR A 362 4.67 -13.30 6.44
CA TYR A 362 3.99 -12.39 7.37
C TYR A 362 3.58 -13.07 8.66
N GLU A 363 2.97 -14.26 8.59
CA GLU A 363 2.55 -14.99 9.80
C GLU A 363 3.74 -15.29 10.72
N GLU A 364 4.87 -15.75 10.15
CA GLU A 364 6.11 -15.99 10.88
C GLU A 364 6.61 -14.71 11.56
N VAL A 365 6.69 -13.59 10.83
CA VAL A 365 7.21 -12.33 11.37
C VAL A 365 6.32 -11.78 12.49
N ILE A 366 5.00 -11.78 12.29
CA ILE A 366 4.06 -11.30 13.32
C ILE A 366 4.08 -12.22 14.54
N GLN A 367 4.19 -13.54 14.34
CA GLN A 367 4.30 -14.48 15.44
C GLN A 367 5.61 -14.29 16.24
N ASN A 368 6.73 -14.00 15.57
CA ASN A 368 7.98 -13.66 16.24
C ASN A 368 7.84 -12.39 17.10
N ALA A 369 7.15 -11.36 16.61
CA ALA A 369 6.88 -10.14 17.39
C ALA A 369 5.99 -10.43 18.61
N VAL A 370 4.96 -11.28 18.43
CA VAL A 370 4.08 -11.78 19.49
C VAL A 370 4.85 -12.50 20.59
N GLU A 371 5.72 -13.44 20.21
CA GLU A 371 6.55 -14.23 21.12
C GLU A 371 7.60 -13.40 21.84
N ALA A 372 8.13 -12.38 21.16
CA ALA A 372 9.02 -11.37 21.75
C ALA A 372 8.28 -10.36 22.66
N ASN A 373 6.97 -10.53 22.91
CA ASN A 373 6.14 -9.64 23.72
C ASN A 373 6.10 -8.19 23.23
N MET A 374 6.25 -7.99 21.92
CA MET A 374 6.03 -6.70 21.28
C MET A 374 4.55 -6.36 21.23
N ASN A 375 4.25 -5.07 21.19
CA ASN A 375 2.91 -4.51 21.00
C ASN A 375 2.87 -3.43 19.91
N MET A 376 4.01 -3.14 19.26
CA MET A 376 4.09 -2.23 18.12
C MET A 376 5.18 -2.66 17.14
N LEU A 377 4.95 -2.44 15.85
CA LEU A 377 5.97 -2.41 14.81
C LEU A 377 5.91 -1.06 14.08
N ARG A 378 7.07 -0.54 13.66
CA ARG A 378 7.14 0.61 12.75
C ARG A 378 7.43 0.13 11.33
N VAL A 379 6.47 0.27 10.42
CA VAL A 379 6.71 0.03 8.99
C VAL A 379 7.51 1.21 8.47
N TRP A 380 8.79 0.97 8.24
CA TRP A 380 9.79 2.00 7.96
C TRP A 380 9.68 2.57 6.52
N GLY A 381 9.89 3.88 6.36
CA GLY A 381 9.57 4.61 5.13
C GLY A 381 10.35 4.29 3.85
N GLY A 382 11.41 3.48 3.86
CA GLY A 382 12.03 3.04 2.59
C GLY A 382 11.59 1.64 2.16
N ALA A 383 10.67 1.02 2.90
CA ALA A 383 10.04 -0.27 2.60
C ALA A 383 8.90 -0.10 1.57
N ILE A 384 7.79 -0.78 1.81
CA ILE A 384 6.52 -0.67 1.09
C ILE A 384 5.38 -0.44 2.09
N TYR A 385 4.23 0.07 1.62
CA TYR A 385 2.98 -0.18 2.33
C TYR A 385 2.67 -1.66 2.14
N GLU A 386 2.62 -2.43 3.24
CA GLU A 386 2.47 -3.88 3.15
C GLU A 386 1.10 -4.28 2.56
N ASN A 387 0.94 -5.57 2.27
CA ASN A 387 -0.34 -6.12 1.83
C ASN A 387 -1.36 -6.12 2.98
N ASP A 388 -2.65 -6.16 2.67
CA ASP A 388 -3.72 -6.10 3.68
C ASP A 388 -3.61 -7.24 4.71
N GLU A 389 -3.14 -8.42 4.29
CA GLU A 389 -2.87 -9.56 5.17
C GLU A 389 -1.91 -9.24 6.33
N PHE A 390 -0.90 -8.40 6.10
CA PHE A 390 0.03 -7.97 7.16
C PHE A 390 -0.71 -7.20 8.25
N TYR A 391 -1.57 -6.26 7.87
CA TYR A 391 -2.35 -5.44 8.80
C TYR A 391 -3.46 -6.26 9.47
N ASP A 392 -4.09 -7.19 8.76
CA ASP A 392 -5.05 -8.16 9.33
C ASP A 392 -4.40 -9.03 10.42
N LEU A 393 -3.18 -9.49 10.19
CA LEU A 393 -2.40 -10.25 11.19
C LEU A 393 -2.06 -9.35 12.39
N CYS A 394 -1.67 -8.09 12.16
CA CYS A 394 -1.44 -7.12 13.23
C CYS A 394 -2.70 -6.83 14.06
N ASP A 395 -3.85 -6.65 13.40
CA ASP A 395 -5.15 -6.45 14.05
C ASP A 395 -5.51 -7.64 14.93
N LYS A 396 -5.39 -8.86 14.39
CA LYS A 396 -5.70 -10.10 15.10
C LYS A 396 -4.79 -10.32 16.31
N ASN A 397 -3.51 -9.96 16.20
CA ASN A 397 -2.49 -10.23 17.23
C ASN A 397 -2.25 -9.06 18.18
N GLY A 398 -2.89 -7.91 17.96
CA GLY A 398 -2.77 -6.75 18.84
C GLY A 398 -1.44 -6.02 18.68
N ILE A 399 -0.83 -6.07 17.49
CA ILE A 399 0.41 -5.37 17.18
C ILE A 399 0.05 -4.03 16.54
N LEU A 400 0.32 -2.92 17.23
CA LEU A 400 0.09 -1.59 16.69
C LEU A 400 1.07 -1.28 15.56
N ILE A 401 0.67 -0.46 14.60
CA ILE A 401 1.50 -0.04 13.46
C ILE A 401 1.76 1.46 13.50
N TRP A 402 3.03 1.83 13.62
CA TRP A 402 3.52 3.14 13.19
C TRP A 402 3.78 3.05 11.68
N GLN A 403 2.98 3.74 10.87
CA GLN A 403 3.09 3.67 9.42
C GLN A 403 3.81 4.90 8.87
N ASP A 404 5.04 4.75 8.40
CA ASP A 404 5.65 5.78 7.57
C ASP A 404 4.96 5.85 6.19
N PHE A 405 4.89 7.02 5.56
CA PHE A 405 4.79 7.12 4.11
C PHE A 405 6.13 6.70 3.50
N MET A 406 6.12 6.21 2.26
CA MET A 406 7.29 5.57 1.64
C MET A 406 8.36 6.57 1.18
N PHE A 407 8.96 7.27 2.14
CA PHE A 407 10.13 8.14 2.03
C PHE A 407 11.10 7.88 3.19
N ALA A 408 12.37 7.65 2.88
CA ALA A 408 13.42 7.53 3.86
C ALA A 408 14.73 8.15 3.37
N CYS A 409 15.39 8.89 4.26
CA CYS A 409 16.76 9.37 4.11
C CYS A 409 17.02 10.09 2.78
N CYS A 410 16.04 10.87 2.32
CA CYS A 410 16.10 11.55 1.03
C CYS A 410 15.32 12.87 1.06
N MET A 411 15.64 13.74 0.10
CA MET A 411 14.77 14.85 -0.26
C MET A 411 13.96 14.47 -1.50
N VAL A 412 12.83 15.14 -1.70
CA VAL A 412 11.89 14.80 -2.78
C VAL A 412 11.96 15.85 -3.89
N PRO A 413 12.01 15.47 -5.17
CA PRO A 413 11.96 16.43 -6.27
C PRO A 413 10.60 17.15 -6.31
N GLY A 414 10.60 18.38 -6.79
CA GLY A 414 9.37 19.15 -6.98
C GLY A 414 8.61 18.79 -8.27
N GLY A 415 7.72 19.67 -8.68
CA GLY A 415 6.98 19.56 -9.94
C GLY A 415 5.57 18.99 -9.75
N ASN A 416 4.60 19.61 -10.42
CA ASN A 416 3.18 19.34 -10.19
C ASN A 416 2.80 17.88 -10.43
N GLN A 417 3.34 17.24 -11.47
CA GLN A 417 3.04 15.83 -11.77
C GLN A 417 3.56 14.89 -10.69
N HIS A 418 4.78 15.11 -10.17
CA HIS A 418 5.34 14.27 -9.12
C HIS A 418 4.61 14.46 -7.79
N ILE A 419 4.30 15.71 -7.42
CA ILE A 419 3.52 16.04 -6.22
C ILE A 419 2.11 15.44 -6.31
N GLN A 420 1.45 15.51 -7.48
CA GLN A 420 0.14 14.89 -7.67
C GLN A 420 0.22 13.36 -7.57
N ASN A 421 1.29 12.75 -8.09
CA ASN A 421 1.50 11.31 -7.94
C ASN A 421 1.67 10.90 -6.46
N ILE A 422 2.44 11.65 -5.67
CA ILE A 422 2.57 11.46 -4.22
C ILE A 422 1.21 11.65 -3.51
N LYS A 423 0.42 12.64 -3.92
CA LYS A 423 -0.92 12.85 -3.37
C LYS A 423 -1.81 11.64 -3.61
N ASN A 424 -1.86 11.13 -4.85
CA ASN A 424 -2.65 9.95 -5.20
C ASN A 424 -2.22 8.72 -4.38
N GLU A 425 -0.91 8.54 -4.19
CA GLU A 425 -0.35 7.50 -3.32
C GLU A 425 -0.83 7.60 -1.88
N ALA A 426 -0.73 8.80 -1.31
CA ALA A 426 -1.14 9.04 0.06
C ALA A 426 -2.66 8.82 0.22
N GLU A 427 -3.48 9.36 -0.68
CA GLU A 427 -4.94 9.18 -0.63
C GLU A 427 -5.33 7.70 -0.77
N SER A 428 -4.68 6.97 -1.67
CA SER A 428 -4.95 5.55 -1.87
C SER A 428 -4.61 4.71 -0.64
N ASN A 429 -3.43 4.92 -0.03
CA ASN A 429 -2.99 4.10 1.09
C ASN A 429 -3.65 4.50 2.41
N VAL A 430 -3.96 5.78 2.63
CA VAL A 430 -4.76 6.19 3.79
C VAL A 430 -6.15 5.57 3.72
N LYS A 431 -6.81 5.60 2.56
CA LYS A 431 -8.13 4.95 2.39
C LYS A 431 -8.08 3.45 2.65
N ARG A 432 -7.07 2.77 2.10
CA ARG A 432 -6.90 1.32 2.26
C ARG A 432 -6.67 0.93 3.72
N LEU A 433 -5.85 1.70 4.45
CA LEU A 433 -5.37 1.27 5.77
C LEU A 433 -6.18 1.81 6.97
N ARG A 434 -6.99 2.86 6.80
CA ARG A 434 -7.67 3.57 7.91
C ARG A 434 -8.63 2.72 8.74
N ASN A 435 -9.20 1.64 8.19
CA ASN A 435 -10.12 0.76 8.92
C ASN A 435 -9.41 -0.19 9.89
N HIS A 436 -8.09 -0.39 9.75
CA HIS A 436 -7.33 -1.28 10.64
C HIS A 436 -7.19 -0.69 12.05
N PRO A 437 -7.69 -1.36 13.12
CA PRO A 437 -7.48 -0.91 14.50
C PRO A 437 -6.01 -0.94 14.94
N SER A 438 -5.16 -1.77 14.32
CA SER A 438 -3.72 -1.80 14.58
C SER A 438 -3.02 -0.51 14.14
N LEU A 439 -3.49 0.16 13.08
CA LEU A 439 -2.87 1.39 12.60
C LEU A 439 -2.90 2.46 13.71
N ALA A 440 -1.72 2.88 14.17
CA ALA A 440 -1.60 3.75 15.33
C ALA A 440 -1.47 5.21 14.92
N LEU A 441 -0.54 5.48 14.00
CA LEU A 441 -0.22 6.81 13.51
C LEU A 441 0.38 6.73 12.11
N TRP A 442 0.35 7.86 11.42
CA TRP A 442 1.06 8.09 10.16
C TRP A 442 2.31 8.92 10.39
N CYS A 443 3.39 8.62 9.69
CA CYS A 443 4.62 9.41 9.73
C CYS A 443 5.07 9.80 8.32
N GLY A 444 5.44 11.06 8.10
CA GLY A 444 5.73 11.60 6.78
C GLY A 444 6.95 10.95 6.09
N ASN A 445 8.02 10.68 6.84
CA ASN A 445 9.24 10.08 6.33
C ASN A 445 10.16 9.59 7.46
N ASN A 446 11.14 8.78 7.08
CA ASN A 446 12.30 8.46 7.92
C ASN A 446 13.45 9.45 7.67
N GLU A 447 13.94 10.09 8.72
CA GLU A 447 15.17 10.87 8.84
C GLU A 447 15.43 11.96 7.78
N SER A 448 14.43 12.37 7.01
CA SER A 448 14.69 13.33 5.93
C SER A 448 14.96 14.73 6.49
N LEU A 449 14.32 15.09 7.62
CA LEU A 449 14.65 16.32 8.36
C LEU A 449 16.07 16.28 8.91
N THR A 450 16.43 15.20 9.60
CA THR A 450 17.76 15.01 10.19
C THR A 450 18.83 15.04 9.11
N GLY A 451 18.64 14.28 8.02
CA GLY A 451 19.57 14.27 6.90
C GLY A 451 19.76 15.64 6.26
N TRP A 452 18.66 16.39 6.08
CA TRP A 452 18.74 17.76 5.57
C TRP A 452 19.52 18.71 6.48
N ARG A 453 19.46 18.53 7.80
CA ARG A 453 20.08 19.48 8.74
C ARG A 453 21.49 19.07 9.17
N GLU A 454 21.80 17.78 9.19
CA GLU A 454 22.96 17.26 9.91
C GLU A 454 23.90 16.40 9.05
N TRP A 455 23.50 15.88 7.89
CA TRP A 455 24.35 14.96 7.09
C TRP A 455 25.13 15.65 5.98
N ASN A 456 25.32 16.97 6.08
CA ASN A 456 26.07 17.76 5.11
C ASN A 456 25.58 17.63 3.65
N TRP A 457 24.28 17.40 3.46
CA TRP A 457 23.69 17.24 2.13
C TRP A 457 23.78 18.52 1.29
N GLN A 458 23.72 19.70 1.89
CA GLN A 458 23.82 20.96 1.15
C GLN A 458 25.14 21.06 0.41
N ASP A 459 26.26 20.78 1.07
CA ASP A 459 27.58 20.84 0.44
C ASP A 459 27.77 19.66 -0.54
N THR A 460 27.40 18.44 -0.11
CA THR A 460 27.56 17.22 -0.92
C THR A 460 26.82 17.28 -2.26
N TYR A 461 25.65 17.92 -2.28
CA TYR A 461 24.81 18.04 -3.48
C TYR A 461 24.87 19.45 -4.11
N SER A 462 25.77 20.32 -3.65
CA SER A 462 25.93 21.71 -4.13
C SER A 462 24.64 22.53 -4.08
N LEU A 463 23.85 22.37 -3.02
CA LEU A 463 22.58 23.04 -2.78
C LEU A 463 22.77 24.29 -1.91
N HIS A 464 22.91 25.44 -2.56
CA HIS A 464 23.06 26.74 -1.90
C HIS A 464 22.06 27.79 -2.42
N GLY A 465 21.81 28.82 -1.61
CA GLY A 465 20.94 29.95 -1.98
C GLY A 465 19.57 29.50 -2.47
N LYS A 466 19.22 29.84 -3.72
CA LYS A 466 17.91 29.53 -4.32
C LYS A 466 17.64 28.02 -4.41
N ASP A 467 18.67 27.19 -4.53
CA ASP A 467 18.48 25.76 -4.77
C ASP A 467 18.11 25.03 -3.48
N SER A 468 18.82 25.32 -2.39
CA SER A 468 18.46 24.79 -1.06
C SER A 468 17.10 25.28 -0.58
N ILE A 469 16.76 26.56 -0.85
CA ILE A 469 15.44 27.11 -0.52
C ILE A 469 14.33 26.34 -1.23
N ALA A 470 14.47 26.05 -2.52
CA ALA A 470 13.40 25.35 -3.24
C ALA A 470 13.33 23.85 -2.93
N VAL A 471 14.45 23.18 -2.60
CA VAL A 471 14.41 21.81 -2.06
C VAL A 471 13.66 21.78 -0.73
N TRP A 472 13.97 22.70 0.20
CA TRP A 472 13.25 22.82 1.46
C TRP A 472 11.77 23.18 1.27
N LYS A 473 11.45 24.04 0.30
CA LYS A 473 10.06 24.39 0.00
C LYS A 473 9.25 23.17 -0.45
N THR A 474 9.84 22.27 -1.23
CA THR A 474 9.19 21.01 -1.61
C THR A 474 9.00 20.10 -0.38
N TYR A 475 10.02 19.98 0.48
CA TYR A 475 9.91 19.23 1.74
C TYR A 475 8.76 19.76 2.61
N ASP A 476 8.71 21.07 2.85
CA ASP A 476 7.66 21.72 3.63
C ASP A 476 6.28 21.51 3.00
N HIS A 477 6.18 21.61 1.67
CA HIS A 477 4.92 21.37 0.98
C HIS A 477 4.42 19.93 1.14
N ILE A 478 5.29 18.93 1.02
CA ILE A 478 4.89 17.53 1.10
C ILE A 478 4.63 17.12 2.56
N PHE A 479 5.62 17.27 3.44
CA PHE A 479 5.61 16.66 4.76
C PHE A 479 4.95 17.53 5.84
N HIS A 480 4.77 18.83 5.61
CA HIS A 480 4.08 19.71 6.57
C HIS A 480 2.69 20.17 6.12
N LYS A 481 2.34 19.97 4.84
CA LYS A 481 1.05 20.44 4.29
C LYS A 481 0.28 19.32 3.60
N LEU A 482 0.84 18.70 2.56
CA LEU A 482 0.12 17.74 1.73
C LEU A 482 -0.25 16.46 2.51
N LEU A 483 0.73 15.73 3.03
CA LEU A 483 0.50 14.48 3.75
C LEU A 483 -0.36 14.65 5.01
N PRO A 484 -0.11 15.63 5.91
CA PRO A 484 -1.00 15.81 7.07
C PRO A 484 -2.43 16.18 6.63
N HIS A 485 -2.60 16.96 5.57
CA HIS A 485 -3.94 17.28 5.06
C HIS A 485 -4.66 16.05 4.50
N VAL A 486 -3.95 15.16 3.81
CA VAL A 486 -4.51 13.89 3.32
C VAL A 486 -4.95 13.02 4.50
N VAL A 487 -4.13 12.89 5.53
CA VAL A 487 -4.49 12.13 6.75
C VAL A 487 -5.70 12.76 7.45
N ASP A 488 -5.70 14.07 7.68
CA ASP A 488 -6.82 14.77 8.33
C ASP A 488 -8.13 14.64 7.54
N SER A 489 -8.06 14.64 6.20
CA SER A 489 -9.24 14.56 5.35
C SER A 489 -9.81 13.14 5.21
N LEU A 490 -8.98 12.11 5.32
CA LEU A 490 -9.37 10.72 5.00
C LEU A 490 -9.36 9.77 6.19
N ASP A 491 -8.61 10.08 7.25
CA ASP A 491 -8.55 9.35 8.51
C ASP A 491 -8.55 10.36 9.69
N PRO A 492 -9.61 11.21 9.78
CA PRO A 492 -9.67 12.27 10.77
C PRO A 492 -9.50 11.75 12.19
N GLY A 493 -8.68 12.45 12.97
CA GLY A 493 -8.33 12.08 14.34
C GLY A 493 -7.13 11.13 14.46
N ARG A 494 -6.64 10.52 13.38
CA ARG A 494 -5.37 9.77 13.41
C ARG A 494 -4.20 10.75 13.54
N PHE A 495 -3.26 10.43 14.42
CA PHE A 495 -2.07 11.26 14.60
C PHE A 495 -1.14 11.21 13.37
N TYR A 496 -0.59 12.37 12.99
CA TYR A 496 0.41 12.51 11.95
C TYR A 496 1.72 13.09 12.50
N TRP A 497 2.84 12.44 12.18
CA TRP A 497 4.19 12.82 12.58
C TRP A 497 5.05 13.19 11.37
N SER A 498 5.54 14.43 11.27
CA SER A 498 6.14 14.90 9.99
C SER A 498 7.41 14.17 9.54
N SER A 499 8.23 13.69 10.48
CA SER A 499 9.51 13.02 10.23
C SER A 499 9.93 12.27 11.48
N SER A 500 10.48 11.07 11.34
CA SER A 500 11.05 10.28 12.44
C SER A 500 12.55 10.07 12.24
N ALA A 501 13.43 10.52 13.14
CA ALA A 501 13.16 11.20 14.40
C ALA A 501 12.92 12.72 14.24
N SER A 502 12.13 13.31 15.14
CA SER A 502 11.96 14.77 15.27
C SER A 502 11.44 15.18 16.65
N SER A 503 11.35 16.48 16.91
CA SER A 503 10.64 17.04 18.08
C SER A 503 9.40 17.84 17.66
N GLY A 504 8.83 17.51 16.51
CA GLY A 504 7.71 18.19 15.87
C GLY A 504 8.07 18.78 14.51
N PHE A 505 7.11 19.49 13.91
CA PHE A 505 7.21 19.96 12.53
C PHE A 505 8.45 20.85 12.32
N GLY A 506 9.36 20.38 11.46
CA GLY A 506 10.60 21.07 11.14
C GLY A 506 11.59 21.23 12.30
N LYS A 507 11.39 20.56 13.44
CA LYS A 507 12.27 20.60 14.61
C LYS A 507 13.07 19.31 14.72
N LEU A 508 14.39 19.44 14.81
CA LEU A 508 15.27 18.28 15.01
C LEU A 508 14.93 17.55 16.30
N GLN A 509 15.26 16.26 16.31
CA GLN A 509 15.12 15.39 17.47
C GLN A 509 15.82 15.98 18.71
N ASN A 510 15.22 15.75 19.88
CA ASN A 510 15.70 16.21 21.16
C ASN A 510 15.36 15.14 22.21
N PRO A 511 16.31 14.73 23.10
CA PRO A 511 16.06 13.66 24.07
C PRO A 511 14.86 13.90 25.00
N ASN A 512 14.44 15.16 25.12
CA ASN A 512 13.37 15.60 26.00
C ASN A 512 12.04 15.87 25.25
N ASN A 513 11.98 15.74 23.92
CA ASN A 513 10.77 16.06 23.14
C ASN A 513 10.63 15.17 21.88
N GLY A 514 9.47 14.55 21.69
CA GLY A 514 9.20 13.75 20.48
C GLY A 514 9.89 12.39 20.50
N ASP A 515 10.37 11.95 19.33
CA ASP A 515 11.07 10.67 19.15
C ASP A 515 12.56 10.87 18.83
N GLN A 516 13.35 9.80 18.99
CA GLN A 516 14.81 9.80 18.90
C GLN A 516 15.28 8.60 18.07
N HIS A 517 16.28 8.83 17.23
CA HIS A 517 17.17 7.81 16.67
C HIS A 517 18.55 8.05 17.25
N GLU A 518 18.87 7.37 18.35
CA GLU A 518 20.21 7.41 18.95
C GLU A 518 21.21 6.71 18.02
N ARG A 519 22.29 7.41 17.66
CA ARG A 519 23.36 6.93 16.77
C ARG A 519 24.64 6.68 17.55
#